data_AF-A0A6N8SKQ0-F1
#
_entry.id   AF-A0A6N8SKQ0-F1
#
_cell.length_a   1.000
_cell.length_b   1.000
_cell.length_c   1.000
_cell.angle_alpha   90.00
_cell.angle_beta   90.00
_cell.angle_gamma   90.00
#
_symmetry.space_group_name_H-M   'P 1'
#
loop_
_entity.id
_entity.type
_entity.pdbx_description
1 polymer ?
#
loop_
_entity_poly.entity_id
_entity_poly.type
_entity_poly.pdbx_seq_one_letter_code
_entity_poly.pdbx_strand_id
1 'polypeptide(L)'
;MPQKQPEDPREAEALALAQKGIEAGADGNHAEAAKHWEGASDYADAHLPGADIDYWIKSGFGAALYEIGAYERSIAVSKIALDWCSSHKAPLPALSMAKSYRRLGDGAMAEAYLDHARGLVGDAISEKYFDD
;
A
#
# COMPACT_ATOMS: atom_id res chain seq x y z
N MET A 1 -19.50 1.65 10.50
CA MET A 1 -18.50 1.78 11.58
C MET A 1 -18.13 3.24 11.69
N PRO A 2 -18.04 3.85 12.88
CA PRO A 2 -17.69 5.26 12.99
C PRO A 2 -16.19 5.40 12.67
N GLN A 3 -15.87 6.09 11.57
CA GLN A 3 -14.50 6.53 11.31
C GLN A 3 -14.13 7.54 12.41
N LYS A 4 -13.14 7.20 13.23
CA LYS A 4 -12.56 8.12 14.21
C LYS A 4 -11.97 9.27 13.40
N GLN A 5 -12.51 10.48 13.56
CA GLN A 5 -11.93 11.68 12.94
C GLN A 5 -10.46 11.78 13.38
N PRO A 6 -9.52 12.10 12.47
CA PRO A 6 -8.15 12.33 12.87
C PRO A 6 -8.11 13.48 13.87
N GLU A 7 -7.57 13.22 15.07
CA GLU A 7 -7.43 14.24 16.12
C GLU A 7 -6.36 15.29 15.73
N ASP A 8 -5.50 14.96 14.74
CA ASP A 8 -4.49 15.83 14.16
C ASP A 8 -4.91 16.35 12.75
N PRO A 9 -4.99 17.67 12.54
CA PRO A 9 -5.26 18.28 11.24
C PRO A 9 -4.32 17.83 10.12
N ARG A 10 -3.07 17.47 10.43
CA ARG A 10 -2.10 16.97 9.44
C ARG A 10 -2.44 15.56 9.00
N GLU A 11 -2.83 14.70 9.93
CA GLU A 11 -3.30 13.36 9.59
C GLU A 11 -4.58 13.43 8.74
N ALA A 12 -5.49 14.37 9.05
CA ALA A 12 -6.68 14.61 8.24
C ALA A 12 -6.35 15.06 6.81
N GLU A 13 -5.38 15.94 6.63
CA GLU A 13 -4.93 16.39 5.30
C GLU A 13 -4.29 15.23 4.52
N ALA A 14 -3.40 14.47 5.16
CA ALA A 14 -2.76 13.31 4.54
C ALA A 14 -3.79 12.24 4.12
N LEU A 15 -4.79 11.99 4.98
CA LEU A 15 -5.91 11.10 4.67
C LEU A 15 -6.75 11.62 3.51
N ALA A 16 -7.05 12.92 3.45
CA ALA A 16 -7.83 13.50 2.37
C ALA A 16 -7.11 13.39 1.02
N LEU A 17 -5.78 13.52 0.99
CA LEU A 17 -4.97 13.29 -0.21
C LEU A 17 -5.00 11.82 -0.63
N ALA A 18 -4.82 10.90 0.32
CA ALA A 18 -4.87 9.46 0.06
C ALA A 18 -6.27 9.01 -0.44
N GLN A 19 -7.34 9.59 0.10
CA GLN A 19 -8.72 9.29 -0.27
C GLN A 19 -8.99 9.57 -1.75
N LYS A 20 -8.42 10.67 -2.31
CA LYS A 20 -8.48 10.94 -3.75
C LYS A 20 -7.79 9.85 -4.57
N GLY A 21 -6.70 9.29 -4.04
CA GLY A 21 -6.00 8.14 -4.64
C GLY A 21 -6.83 6.87 -4.64
N ILE A 22 -7.57 6.61 -3.56
CA ILE A 22 -8.51 5.49 -3.47
C ILE A 22 -9.65 5.65 -4.48
N GLU A 23 -10.26 6.82 -4.55
CA GLU A 23 -11.38 7.12 -5.47
C GLU A 23 -10.95 6.97 -6.93
N ALA A 24 -9.85 7.61 -7.32
CA ALA A 24 -9.30 7.47 -8.67
C ALA A 24 -8.95 6.01 -9.01
N GLY A 25 -8.42 5.25 -8.05
CA GLY A 25 -8.11 3.83 -8.23
C GLY A 25 -9.36 2.96 -8.42
N ALA A 26 -10.41 3.22 -7.64
CA ALA A 26 -11.69 2.55 -7.76
C ALA A 26 -12.38 2.81 -9.12
N ASP A 27 -12.16 4.00 -9.69
CA ASP A 27 -12.63 4.38 -11.02
C ASP A 27 -11.74 3.84 -12.17
N GLY A 28 -10.67 3.10 -11.85
CA GLY A 28 -9.72 2.57 -12.84
C GLY A 28 -8.71 3.60 -13.38
N ASN A 29 -8.71 4.82 -12.84
CA ASN A 29 -7.79 5.89 -13.22
C ASN A 29 -6.43 5.73 -12.52
N HIS A 30 -5.74 4.61 -12.76
CA HIS A 30 -4.54 4.20 -12.01
C HIS A 30 -3.39 5.22 -12.04
N ALA A 31 -3.19 5.92 -13.16
CA ALA A 31 -2.17 6.97 -13.26
C ALA A 31 -2.47 8.20 -12.39
N GLU A 32 -3.75 8.55 -12.23
CA GLU A 32 -4.19 9.63 -11.35
C GLU A 32 -4.15 9.18 -9.89
N ALA A 33 -4.57 7.95 -9.61
CA ALA A 33 -4.45 7.34 -8.29
C ALA A 33 -3.01 7.40 -7.78
N ALA A 34 -2.03 6.99 -8.59
CA ALA A 34 -0.62 7.02 -8.23
C ALA A 34 -0.12 8.44 -7.89
N LYS A 35 -0.60 9.48 -8.59
CA LYS A 35 -0.25 10.88 -8.30
C LYS A 35 -0.83 11.35 -6.97
N HIS A 36 -2.07 10.98 -6.66
CA HIS A 36 -2.67 11.32 -5.37
C HIS A 36 -1.98 10.62 -4.20
N TRP A 37 -1.64 9.34 -4.37
CA TRP A 37 -0.86 8.59 -3.38
C TRP A 37 0.56 9.15 -3.22
N GLU A 38 1.21 9.57 -4.29
CA GLU A 38 2.50 10.26 -4.23
C GLU A 38 2.39 11.55 -3.43
N GLY A 39 1.40 12.40 -3.72
CA GLY A 39 1.17 13.64 -2.96
C GLY A 39 0.85 13.41 -1.48
N ALA A 40 0.10 12.35 -1.16
CA ALA A 40 -0.14 11.95 0.23
C ALA A 40 1.15 11.48 0.92
N SER A 41 1.99 10.70 0.23
CA SER A 41 3.28 10.24 0.76
C SER A 41 4.22 11.41 1.01
N ASP A 42 4.37 12.31 0.04
CA ASP A 42 5.24 13.48 0.17
C ASP A 42 4.79 14.39 1.33
N TYR A 43 3.48 14.55 1.52
CA TYR A 43 2.93 15.29 2.65
C TYR A 43 3.24 14.59 3.98
N ALA A 44 3.04 13.26 4.07
CA ALA A 44 3.33 12.49 5.26
C ALA A 44 4.83 12.50 5.60
N ASP A 45 5.70 12.37 4.61
CA ASP A 45 7.16 12.47 4.77
C ASP A 45 7.58 13.82 5.35
N ALA A 46 6.92 14.91 4.94
CA ALA A 46 7.24 16.26 5.39
C ALA A 46 6.69 16.59 6.80
N HIS A 47 5.56 15.99 7.19
CA HIS A 47 4.78 16.47 8.33
C HIS A 47 4.51 15.43 9.42
N LEU A 48 4.58 14.14 9.09
CA LEU A 48 4.18 13.01 9.90
C LEU A 48 5.19 11.84 9.83
N PRO A 49 6.52 12.07 9.79
CA PRO A 49 7.48 10.99 9.58
C PRO A 49 7.39 9.96 10.71
N GLY A 50 7.16 8.70 10.35
CA GLY A 50 7.05 7.59 11.31
C GLY A 50 5.72 7.50 12.07
N ALA A 51 4.73 8.31 11.73
CA ALA A 51 3.36 8.12 12.22
C ALA A 51 2.70 6.91 11.54
N ASP A 52 1.72 6.30 12.19
CA ASP A 52 0.97 5.15 11.65
C ASP A 52 0.39 5.44 10.25
N ILE A 53 -0.11 6.67 10.05
CA ILE A 53 -0.67 7.08 8.76
C ILE A 53 0.38 7.16 7.63
N ASP A 54 1.64 7.46 7.95
CA ASP A 54 2.72 7.48 6.96
C ASP A 54 2.94 6.08 6.37
N TYR A 55 3.04 5.07 7.24
CA TYR A 55 3.16 3.68 6.80
C TYR A 55 1.92 3.19 6.04
N TRP A 56 0.72 3.56 6.50
CA TRP A 56 -0.52 3.24 5.79
C TRP A 56 -0.54 3.88 4.39
N ILE A 57 -0.13 5.14 4.26
CA ILE A 57 -0.04 5.84 2.97
C ILE A 57 0.98 5.17 2.05
N LYS A 58 2.17 4.84 2.56
CA LYS A 58 3.19 4.13 1.78
C LYS A 58 2.70 2.76 1.29
N SER A 59 1.90 2.06 2.08
CA SER A 59 1.28 0.80 1.63
C SER A 59 0.36 0.98 0.42
N GLY A 60 -0.48 2.02 0.43
CA GLY A 60 -1.37 2.36 -0.69
C GLY A 60 -0.59 2.87 -1.91
N PHE A 61 0.44 3.67 -1.69
CA PHE A 61 1.28 4.18 -2.77
C PHE A 61 2.05 3.05 -3.47
N GLY A 62 2.60 2.10 -2.70
CA GLY A 62 3.23 0.89 -3.25
C GLY A 62 2.28 0.11 -4.17
N ALA A 63 1.01 -0.04 -3.76
CA ALA A 63 -0.01 -0.69 -4.58
C ALA A 63 -0.34 0.10 -5.86
N ALA A 64 -0.54 1.40 -5.76
CA ALA A 64 -0.83 2.25 -6.92
C ALA A 64 0.32 2.27 -7.94
N LEU A 65 1.56 2.21 -7.48
CA LEU A 65 2.74 2.10 -8.35
C LEU A 65 2.77 0.79 -9.14
N TYR A 66 2.31 -0.31 -8.54
CA TYR A 66 2.19 -1.58 -9.26
C TYR A 66 1.18 -1.47 -10.41
N GLU A 67 0.02 -0.85 -10.18
CA GLU A 67 -1.04 -0.71 -11.18
C GLU A 67 -0.59 0.05 -12.44
N ILE A 68 0.38 0.96 -12.29
CA ILE A 68 0.93 1.73 -13.42
C ILE A 68 2.22 1.13 -14.00
N GLY A 69 2.63 -0.06 -13.55
CA GLY A 69 3.81 -0.75 -14.05
C GLY A 69 5.15 -0.27 -13.47
N ALA A 70 5.14 0.57 -12.44
CA ALA A 70 6.35 1.08 -11.78
C ALA A 70 6.86 0.08 -10.71
N TYR A 71 7.17 -1.15 -11.13
CA TYR A 71 7.39 -2.30 -10.24
C TYR A 71 8.54 -2.11 -9.25
N GLU A 72 9.69 -1.60 -9.69
CA GLU A 72 10.84 -1.37 -8.80
C GLU A 72 10.52 -0.31 -7.73
N ARG A 73 9.78 0.73 -8.11
CA ARG A 73 9.34 1.78 -7.17
C ARG A 73 8.27 1.25 -6.21
N SER A 74 7.34 0.43 -6.71
CA SER A 74 6.36 -0.27 -5.88
C SER A 74 7.04 -1.11 -4.79
N ILE A 75 8.07 -1.88 -5.16
CA ILE A 75 8.87 -2.68 -4.21
C ILE A 75 9.55 -1.78 -3.18
N ALA A 76 10.22 -0.71 -3.62
CA ALA A 76 10.95 0.18 -2.74
C ALA A 76 10.04 0.85 -1.69
N VAL A 77 8.88 1.37 -2.12
CA VAL A 77 7.92 2.04 -1.23
C VAL A 77 7.24 1.04 -0.31
N SER A 78 6.79 -0.11 -0.84
CA SER A 78 6.12 -1.16 -0.06
C SER A 78 7.03 -1.69 1.07
N LYS A 79 8.34 -1.79 0.82
CA LYS A 79 9.30 -2.22 1.83
C LYS A 79 9.36 -1.29 3.04
N ILE A 80 9.12 0.01 2.87
CA ILE A 80 9.11 0.98 3.98
C ILE A 80 7.93 0.71 4.92
N ALA A 81 6.78 0.31 4.38
CA ALA A 81 5.56 0.05 5.15
C ALA A 81 5.48 -1.39 5.69
N LEU A 82 6.30 -2.31 5.20
CA LEU A 82 6.13 -3.75 5.39
C LEU A 82 6.08 -4.17 6.86
N ASP A 83 7.02 -3.70 7.69
CA ASP A 83 7.13 -4.11 9.09
C ASP A 83 5.92 -3.63 9.90
N TRP A 84 5.54 -2.36 9.71
CA TRP A 84 4.38 -1.77 10.36
C TRP A 84 3.08 -2.46 9.92
N CYS A 85 2.90 -2.69 8.62
CA CYS A 85 1.72 -3.41 8.12
C CYS A 85 1.68 -4.86 8.62
N SER A 86 2.84 -5.53 8.73
CA SER A 86 2.92 -6.90 9.22
C SER A 86 2.53 -7.01 10.69
N SER A 87 2.91 -6.06 11.54
CA SER A 87 2.49 -6.03 12.95
C SER A 87 0.99 -5.82 13.11
N HIS A 88 0.34 -5.17 12.13
CA HIS A 88 -1.10 -4.93 12.06
C HIS A 88 -1.88 -5.96 11.23
N LYS A 89 -1.26 -7.05 10.78
CA LYS A 89 -1.89 -8.07 9.93
C LYS A 89 -2.46 -7.52 8.61
N ALA A 90 -1.87 -6.45 8.09
CA ALA A 90 -2.21 -5.86 6.80
C ALA A 90 -1.29 -6.44 5.71
N PRO A 91 -1.82 -7.21 4.73
CA PRO A 91 -0.99 -7.92 3.75
C PRO A 91 -0.54 -7.06 2.57
N LEU A 92 -1.08 -5.84 2.42
CA LEU A 92 -1.00 -5.07 1.17
C LEU A 92 0.43 -4.85 0.67
N PRO A 93 1.42 -4.40 1.47
CA PRO A 93 2.78 -4.25 0.97
C PRO A 93 3.40 -5.55 0.46
N ALA A 94 3.18 -6.65 1.18
CA ALA A 94 3.69 -7.96 0.77
C ALA A 94 3.06 -8.42 -0.55
N LEU A 95 1.74 -8.21 -0.73
CA LEU A 95 1.05 -8.47 -2.00
C LEU A 95 1.61 -7.63 -3.15
N SER A 96 1.79 -6.32 -2.95
CA SER A 96 2.33 -5.41 -3.97
C SER A 96 3.76 -5.79 -4.36
N MET A 97 4.59 -6.19 -3.39
CA MET A 97 5.93 -6.71 -3.65
C MET A 97 5.89 -8.03 -4.40
N ALA A 98 5.07 -8.99 -3.98
CA ALA A 98 4.95 -10.30 -4.64
C ALA A 98 4.55 -10.14 -6.12
N LYS A 99 3.51 -9.34 -6.38
CA LYS A 99 3.04 -9.03 -7.74
C LYS A 99 4.12 -8.34 -8.58
N SER A 100 4.83 -7.35 -8.00
CA SER A 100 5.92 -6.65 -8.68
C SER A 100 7.11 -7.55 -9.01
N TYR A 101 7.58 -8.38 -8.07
CA TYR A 101 8.66 -9.35 -8.33
C TYR A 101 8.28 -10.35 -9.41
N ARG A 102 7.02 -10.81 -9.42
CA ARG A 102 6.51 -11.70 -10.47
C ARG A 102 6.56 -11.03 -11.85
N ARG A 103 6.20 -9.75 -11.95
CA ARG A 103 6.28 -8.97 -13.21
C ARG A 103 7.72 -8.77 -13.68
N LEU A 104 8.68 -8.70 -12.76
CA LEU A 104 10.10 -8.59 -13.06
C LEU A 104 10.78 -9.96 -13.30
N GLY A 105 10.06 -11.07 -13.19
CA GLY A 105 10.58 -12.42 -13.43
C GLY A 105 11.30 -13.07 -12.25
N ASP A 106 11.27 -12.44 -11.06
CA ASP A 106 11.84 -13.01 -9.84
C ASP A 106 10.78 -13.85 -9.10
N GLY A 107 10.58 -15.07 -9.57
CA GLY A 107 9.60 -16.00 -8.99
C GLY A 107 9.90 -16.39 -7.54
N ALA A 108 11.18 -16.41 -7.14
CA ALA A 108 11.58 -16.79 -5.79
C ALA A 108 11.17 -15.72 -4.77
N MET A 109 11.47 -14.45 -5.07
CA MET A 109 11.02 -13.34 -4.22
C MET A 109 9.51 -13.16 -4.26
N ALA A 110 8.88 -13.39 -5.42
CA ALA A 110 7.43 -13.34 -5.53
C ALA A 110 6.75 -14.34 -4.57
N GLU A 111 7.17 -15.60 -4.56
CA GLU A 111 6.58 -16.62 -3.67
C GLU A 111 6.86 -16.31 -2.20
N ALA A 112 8.07 -15.85 -1.85
CA ALA A 112 8.41 -15.51 -0.48
C ALA A 112 7.49 -14.43 0.10
N TYR A 113 7.19 -13.36 -0.66
CA TYR A 113 6.26 -12.32 -0.20
C TYR A 113 4.79 -12.76 -0.27
N LEU A 114 4.45 -13.68 -1.17
CA LEU A 114 3.12 -14.26 -1.23
C LEU A 114 2.83 -15.10 0.03
N ASP A 115 3.78 -15.93 0.43
CA ASP A 115 3.71 -16.72 1.67
C ASP A 115 3.66 -15.82 2.91
N HIS A 116 4.45 -14.74 2.92
CA HIS A 116 4.36 -13.73 3.97
C HIS A 116 2.95 -13.14 4.05
N ALA A 117 2.38 -12.72 2.92
CA ALA A 117 1.01 -12.17 2.87
C ALA A 117 -0.03 -13.18 3.38
N ARG A 118 0.07 -14.46 2.96
CA ARG A 118 -0.82 -15.54 3.44
C ARG A 118 -0.74 -15.71 4.95
N GLY A 119 0.48 -15.70 5.51
CA GLY A 119 0.71 -15.80 6.95
C GLY A 119 0.14 -14.63 7.77
N LEU A 120 -0.13 -13.48 7.14
CA LEU A 120 -0.73 -12.33 7.82
C LEU A 120 -2.26 -12.42 7.94
N VAL A 121 -2.95 -12.89 6.90
CA VAL A 121 -4.43 -12.95 6.87
C VAL A 121 -5.00 -14.29 7.28
N GLY A 122 -4.19 -15.35 7.28
CA GLY A 122 -4.61 -16.72 7.54
C GLY A 122 -5.41 -17.33 6.38
N ASP A 123 -5.50 -18.67 6.37
CA ASP A 123 -6.04 -19.43 5.24
C ASP A 123 -7.49 -19.07 4.89
N ALA A 124 -8.32 -18.73 5.89
CA ALA A 124 -9.74 -18.43 5.69
C ALA A 124 -10.02 -17.11 4.95
N ILE A 125 -9.05 -16.19 4.90
CA ILE A 125 -9.19 -14.88 4.24
C ILE A 125 -8.43 -14.87 2.90
N SER A 126 -7.65 -15.90 2.61
CA SER A 126 -6.77 -16.00 1.44
C SER A 126 -7.52 -15.85 0.10
N GLU A 127 -8.67 -16.50 -0.08
CA GLU A 127 -9.44 -16.49 -1.34
C GLU A 127 -9.74 -15.06 -1.86
N LYS A 128 -9.97 -14.09 -0.97
CA LYS A 128 -10.28 -12.71 -1.38
C LYS A 128 -9.08 -11.92 -1.93
N TYR A 129 -7.86 -12.28 -1.54
CA TYR A 129 -6.66 -11.48 -1.79
C TYR A 129 -5.73 -12.06 -2.86
N PHE A 130 -5.96 -13.31 -3.28
CA PHE A 130 -5.03 -14.04 -4.15
C PHE A 130 -5.63 -14.55 -5.48
N ASP A 131 -6.91 -14.30 -5.76
CA ASP A 131 -7.63 -14.80 -6.95
C ASP A 131 -7.61 -13.86 -8.19
N ASP A 132 -6.63 -12.97 -8.33
CA ASP A 132 -6.42 -12.14 -9.54
C ASP A 132 -5.26 -12.62 -10.43
#